data_AF-A0A1I4YL77-F1
#
_entry.id   AF-A0A1I4YL77-F1
#
_cell.length_a   1.000
_cell.length_b   1.000
_cell.length_c   1.000
_cell.angle_alpha   90.00
_cell.angle_beta   90.00
_cell.angle_gamma   90.00
#
_symmetry.space_group_name_H-M   'P 1'
#
loop_
_entity.id
_entity.type
_entity.pdbx_description
1 polymer ?
#
loop_
_entity_poly.entity_id
_entity_poly.type
_entity_poly.pdbx_seq_one_letter_code
_entity_poly.pdbx_strand_id
1 'polypeptide(L)'
;MEVNRSAPYALVAVAFARALVDGRFSDAHSMLSSGFRAAVDPDRIRNNYDEMIEYGEGPPTVVELMSTMEQWPDKQPHDLGWAYVSISGDDFSEAVTVVLQQEAGKPVIRHLEWGRP
;
A
#
# COMPACT_ATOMS: atom_id res chain seq x y z
N MET A 1 -17.17 9.00 -1.89
CA MET A 1 -16.65 8.49 -3.17
C MET A 1 -16.91 7.01 -3.23
N GLU A 2 -17.25 6.47 -4.39
CA GLU A 2 -17.39 5.02 -4.55
C GLU A 2 -16.00 4.38 -4.61
N VAL A 3 -15.79 3.33 -3.82
CA VAL A 3 -14.51 2.59 -3.81
C VAL A 3 -14.47 1.67 -5.02
N ASN A 4 -13.55 1.93 -5.95
CA ASN A 4 -13.38 1.13 -7.17
C ASN A 4 -12.55 -0.13 -6.88
N ARG A 5 -13.21 -1.16 -6.32
CA ARG A 5 -12.56 -2.42 -5.90
C ARG A 5 -12.03 -3.26 -7.05
N SER A 6 -12.54 -3.07 -8.27
CA SER A 6 -12.14 -3.84 -9.45
C SER A 6 -10.98 -3.20 -10.22
N ALA A 7 -10.59 -1.98 -9.87
CA ALA A 7 -9.48 -1.31 -10.54
C ALA A 7 -8.14 -2.03 -10.30
N PRO A 8 -7.24 -2.08 -11.30
CA PRO A 8 -5.93 -2.71 -11.14
C PRO A 8 -5.11 -2.10 -9.99
N TYR A 9 -5.22 -0.78 -9.77
CA TYR A 9 -4.53 -0.10 -8.67
C TYR A 9 -5.07 -0.52 -7.29
N ALA A 10 -6.38 -0.73 -7.17
CA ALA A 10 -7.02 -1.19 -5.94
C ALA A 10 -6.64 -2.63 -5.60
N LEU A 11 -6.60 -3.51 -6.61
CA LEU A 11 -6.23 -4.91 -6.43
C LEU A 11 -4.79 -5.08 -5.93
N VAL A 12 -3.84 -4.34 -6.54
CA VAL A 12 -2.44 -4.38 -6.11
C VAL A 12 -2.25 -3.73 -4.74
N ALA A 13 -2.99 -2.66 -4.41
CA ALA A 13 -2.96 -2.05 -3.08
C ALA A 13 -3.36 -3.03 -1.97
N VAL A 14 -4.47 -3.76 -2.17
CA VAL A 14 -4.91 -4.78 -1.21
C VAL A 14 -3.93 -5.94 -1.14
N ALA A 15 -3.37 -6.38 -2.27
CA ALA A 15 -2.36 -7.43 -2.30
C ALA A 15 -1.08 -7.03 -1.53
N PHE A 16 -0.66 -5.78 -1.66
CA PHE A 16 0.47 -5.21 -0.91
C PHE A 16 0.20 -5.20 0.59
N ALA A 17 -0.94 -4.64 1.02
CA ALA A 17 -1.31 -4.59 2.43
C ALA A 17 -1.41 -5.98 3.06
N ARG A 18 -1.95 -6.97 2.33
CA ARG A 18 -1.96 -8.38 2.78
C ARG A 18 -0.55 -8.96 2.91
N ALA A 19 0.33 -8.69 1.94
CA ALA A 19 1.71 -9.14 2.02
C ALA A 19 2.45 -8.55 3.24
N LEU A 20 2.15 -7.31 3.64
CA LEU A 20 2.66 -6.71 4.88
C LEU A 20 2.16 -7.49 6.12
N VAL A 21 0.85 -7.68 6.24
CA VAL A 21 0.23 -8.41 7.37
C VAL A 21 0.73 -9.86 7.46
N ASP A 22 0.97 -10.52 6.33
CA ASP A 22 1.50 -11.89 6.28
C ASP A 22 3.02 -11.96 6.53
N GLY A 23 3.71 -10.85 6.75
CA GLY A 23 5.19 -10.79 6.89
C GLY A 23 5.95 -11.09 5.59
N ARG A 24 5.26 -11.08 4.44
CA ARG A 24 5.83 -11.35 3.10
C ARG A 24 6.43 -10.08 2.49
N PHE A 25 7.38 -9.47 3.19
CA PHE A 25 7.99 -8.21 2.78
C PHE A 25 8.74 -8.28 1.44
N SER A 26 9.29 -9.45 1.08
CA SER A 26 9.89 -9.65 -0.25
C SER A 26 8.83 -9.60 -1.36
N ASP A 27 7.62 -10.10 -1.11
CA ASP A 27 6.51 -10.04 -2.08
C ASP A 27 6.02 -8.61 -2.21
N ALA A 28 5.81 -7.91 -1.09
CA ALA A 28 5.48 -6.49 -1.06
C ALA A 28 6.51 -5.64 -1.83
N HIS A 29 7.81 -5.90 -1.61
CA HIS A 29 8.90 -5.24 -2.33
C HIS A 29 8.87 -5.49 -3.84
N SER A 30 8.44 -6.68 -4.27
CA SER A 30 8.33 -7.02 -5.69
C SER A 30 7.21 -6.27 -6.43
N MET A 31 6.25 -5.70 -5.69
CA MET A 31 5.14 -4.90 -6.23
C MET A 31 5.54 -3.43 -6.47
N LEU A 32 6.71 -3.01 -5.99
CA LEU A 32 7.22 -1.66 -6.19
C LEU A 32 7.70 -1.47 -7.64
N SER A 33 7.61 -0.23 -8.13
CA SER A 33 8.21 0.16 -9.40
C SER A 33 9.73 -0.05 -9.35
N SER A 34 10.35 -0.30 -10.48
CA SER A 34 11.80 -0.51 -10.58
C SER A 34 12.60 0.63 -9.91
N GLY A 35 12.21 1.89 -10.15
CA GLY A 35 12.83 3.05 -9.54
C GLY A 35 12.64 3.12 -8.03
N PHE A 36 11.43 2.83 -7.53
CA PHE A 36 11.17 2.87 -6.08
C PHE A 36 11.82 1.69 -5.35
N ARG A 37 11.83 0.51 -5.98
CA ARG A 37 12.50 -0.70 -5.50
C ARG A 37 14.01 -0.55 -5.36
N ALA A 38 14.63 0.28 -6.20
CA ALA A 38 16.05 0.60 -6.10
C ALA A 38 16.37 1.54 -4.92
N ALA A 39 15.39 2.32 -4.45
CA ALA A 39 15.53 3.29 -3.37
C ALA A 39 15.10 2.74 -1.99
N VAL A 40 14.35 1.65 -1.96
CA VAL A 40 13.80 1.04 -0.74
C VAL A 40 14.14 -0.44 -0.73
N ASP A 41 14.79 -0.93 0.32
CA ASP A 41 15.02 -2.36 0.53
C ASP A 41 13.86 -3.03 1.30
N PRO A 42 13.74 -4.38 1.27
CA PRO A 42 12.68 -5.08 1.99
C PRO A 42 12.69 -4.86 3.51
N ASP A 43 13.85 -4.65 4.13
CA ASP A 43 13.94 -4.43 5.57
C ASP A 43 13.43 -3.03 5.93
N ARG A 44 13.60 -2.05 5.05
CA ARG A 44 12.99 -0.72 5.20
C ARG A 44 11.45 -0.78 5.16
N ILE A 45 10.88 -1.63 4.30
CA ILE A 45 9.43 -1.87 4.27
C ILE A 45 8.97 -2.48 5.60
N ARG A 46 9.70 -3.48 6.10
CA ARG A 46 9.41 -4.11 7.39
C ARG A 46 9.47 -3.09 8.53
N ASN A 47 10.56 -2.33 8.63
CA ASN A 47 10.74 -1.38 9.72
C ASN A 47 9.63 -0.32 9.75
N ASN A 48 9.26 0.25 8.60
CA ASN A 48 8.15 1.21 8.55
C ASN A 48 6.81 0.57 8.95
N TYR A 49 6.58 -0.69 8.57
CA TYR A 49 5.38 -1.43 8.96
C TYR A 49 5.36 -1.71 10.46
N ASP A 50 6.47 -2.19 11.02
CA ASP A 50 6.62 -2.50 12.44
C ASP A 50 6.45 -1.24 13.29
N GLU A 51 7.07 -0.12 12.90
CA GLU A 51 6.89 1.20 13.53
C GLU A 51 5.42 1.66 13.50
N MET A 52 4.73 1.45 12.37
CA MET A 52 3.34 1.84 12.20
C MET A 52 2.42 1.07 13.16
N ILE A 53 2.68 -0.22 13.42
CA ILE A 53 1.83 -1.06 14.28
C ILE A 53 2.34 -1.21 15.72
N GLU A 54 3.46 -0.58 16.07
CA GLU A 54 4.20 -0.82 17.33
C GLU A 54 3.34 -0.65 18.58
N TYR A 55 2.39 0.29 18.56
CA TYR A 55 1.55 0.60 19.72
C TYR A 55 0.35 -0.34 19.88
N GLY A 56 0.04 -1.15 18.87
CA GLY A 56 -1.09 -2.07 18.90
C GLY A 56 -0.78 -3.36 19.63
N GLU A 57 -1.76 -3.89 20.36
CA GLU A 57 -1.64 -5.21 20.96
C GLU A 57 -1.99 -6.31 19.95
N GLY A 58 -1.00 -7.14 19.63
CA GLY A 58 -1.18 -8.32 18.78
C GLY A 58 -1.16 -8.03 17.27
N PRO A 59 -1.31 -9.09 16.44
CA PRO A 59 -1.22 -8.94 15.00
C PRO A 59 -2.48 -8.29 14.41
N PRO A 60 -2.37 -7.51 13.32
CA PRO A 60 -3.54 -7.05 12.59
C PRO A 60 -4.29 -8.22 11.95
N THR A 61 -5.62 -8.17 12.02
CA THR A 61 -6.53 -9.22 11.55
C THR A 61 -7.39 -8.78 10.36
N VAL A 62 -7.46 -7.47 10.11
CA VAL A 62 -8.32 -6.89 9.07
C VAL A 62 -7.50 -6.08 8.08
N VAL A 63 -7.73 -6.34 6.78
CA VAL A 63 -7.25 -5.53 5.66
C VAL A 63 -8.44 -5.09 4.82
N GLU A 64 -8.69 -3.78 4.75
CA GLU A 64 -9.86 -3.23 4.06
C GLU A 64 -9.50 -2.06 3.15
N LEU A 65 -9.95 -2.11 1.89
CA LEU A 65 -9.83 -0.98 0.97
C LEU A 65 -10.88 0.08 1.32
N MET A 66 -10.42 1.21 1.82
CA MET A 66 -11.28 2.26 2.37
C MET A 66 -11.58 3.37 1.35
N SER A 67 -10.59 3.74 0.52
CA SER A 67 -10.75 4.80 -0.46
C SER A 67 -9.90 4.56 -1.70
N THR A 68 -10.37 5.10 -2.82
CA THR A 68 -9.69 5.10 -4.11
C THR A 68 -9.91 6.42 -4.81
N MET A 69 -8.92 6.88 -5.58
CA MET A 69 -9.05 8.08 -6.39
C MET A 69 -8.18 7.98 -7.64
N GLU A 70 -8.76 8.33 -8.78
CA GLU A 70 -8.08 8.28 -10.08
C GLU A 70 -7.51 9.64 -10.49
N GLN A 71 -8.06 10.73 -9.96
CA GLN A 71 -7.71 12.10 -10.31
C GLN A 71 -7.50 12.94 -9.04
N TRP A 72 -6.33 13.55 -8.92
CA TRP A 72 -5.94 14.46 -7.83
C TRP A 72 -4.95 15.51 -8.38
N PRO A 73 -4.76 16.66 -7.70
CA PRO A 73 -3.94 17.76 -8.22
C PRO A 73 -2.51 17.38 -8.61
N ASP A 74 -1.83 16.56 -7.80
CA ASP A 74 -0.43 16.16 -7.98
C ASP A 74 -0.24 14.84 -8.74
N LYS A 75 -1.24 14.44 -9.54
CA LYS A 75 -1.18 13.21 -10.35
C LYS A 75 -0.06 13.32 -11.40
N GLN A 76 0.80 12.31 -11.45
CA GLN A 76 1.90 12.25 -12.42
C GLN A 76 1.48 11.53 -13.71
N PRO A 77 2.18 11.77 -14.83
CA PRO A 77 2.03 10.93 -16.02
C PRO A 77 2.22 9.45 -15.68
N HIS A 78 1.38 8.59 -16.26
CA HIS A 78 1.34 7.14 -16.02
C HIS A 78 0.76 6.68 -14.68
N ASP A 79 0.35 7.60 -13.80
CA ASP A 79 -0.39 7.22 -12.60
C ASP A 79 -1.75 6.63 -12.97
N LEU A 80 -2.05 5.48 -12.37
CA LEU A 80 -3.32 4.81 -12.51
C LEU A 80 -4.32 5.31 -11.46
N GLY A 81 -3.89 5.42 -10.22
CA GLY A 81 -4.74 5.77 -9.09
C GLY A 81 -3.97 5.71 -7.77
N TRP A 82 -4.55 6.27 -6.72
CA TRP A 82 -4.15 5.97 -5.36
C TRP A 82 -5.25 5.23 -4.61
N ALA A 83 -4.83 4.42 -3.65
CA ALA A 83 -5.69 3.64 -2.79
C ALA A 83 -5.24 3.78 -1.34
N TYR A 84 -6.21 3.90 -0.44
CA TYR A 84 -6.00 3.93 1.01
C TYR A 84 -6.57 2.64 1.60
N VAL A 85 -5.70 1.84 2.19
CA VAL A 85 -6.01 0.51 2.71
C VAL A 85 -5.79 0.52 4.21
N SER A 86 -6.85 0.25 4.96
CA SER A 86 -6.81 0.08 6.41
C SER A 86 -6.20 -1.28 6.76
N ILE A 87 -5.33 -1.28 7.78
CA ILE A 87 -4.76 -2.44 8.43
C ILE A 87 -5.12 -2.32 9.91
N SER A 88 -5.91 -3.24 10.46
CA SER A 88 -6.45 -3.09 11.82
C SER A 88 -6.33 -4.36 12.63
N GLY A 89 -6.00 -4.21 13.90
CA GLY A 89 -6.08 -5.24 14.94
C GLY A 89 -7.25 -4.98 15.87
N ASP A 90 -7.22 -5.59 17.05
CA ASP A 90 -8.32 -5.51 18.02
C ASP A 90 -8.43 -4.13 18.69
N ASP A 91 -7.29 -3.45 18.92
CA ASP A 91 -7.19 -2.18 19.64
C ASP A 91 -6.57 -1.04 18.83
N PHE A 92 -6.00 -1.35 17.66
CA PHE A 92 -5.39 -0.37 16.76
C PHE A 92 -5.97 -0.45 15.37
N SER A 93 -5.84 0.66 14.65
CA SER A 93 -6.15 0.67 13.25
C SER A 93 -5.27 1.70 12.57
N GLU A 94 -4.57 1.25 11.55
CA GLU A 94 -3.58 1.98 10.78
C GLU A 94 -3.90 1.88 9.30
N ALA A 95 -3.09 2.50 8.46
CA ALA A 95 -3.30 2.41 7.03
C ALA A 95 -2.02 2.59 6.22
N VAL A 96 -2.12 2.19 4.95
CA VAL A 96 -1.15 2.53 3.92
C VAL A 96 -1.87 3.23 2.77
N THR A 97 -1.32 4.38 2.35
CA THR A 97 -1.69 5.01 1.09
C THR A 97 -0.69 4.58 0.04
N VAL A 98 -1.17 4.08 -1.09
CA VAL A 98 -0.30 3.67 -2.19
C VAL A 98 -0.69 4.42 -3.46
N VAL A 99 0.31 4.88 -4.22
CA VAL A 99 0.09 5.41 -5.58
C VAL A 99 0.66 4.42 -6.58
N LEU A 100 -0.17 4.03 -7.53
CA LEU A 100 0.21 3.08 -8.57
C LEU A 100 0.40 3.78 -9.91
N GLN A 101 1.41 3.31 -10.63
CA GLN A 101 1.70 3.71 -12.00
C GLN A 101 1.72 2.50 -12.93
N GLN A 102 1.61 2.77 -14.23
CA GLN A 102 1.84 1.78 -15.28
C GLN A 102 3.35 1.71 -15.59
N GLU A 103 3.98 0.55 -15.36
CA GLU A 103 5.37 0.29 -15.75
C GLU A 103 5.46 -1.04 -16.51
N ALA A 104 6.08 -1.02 -17.69
CA ALA A 104 6.25 -2.22 -18.53
C ALA A 104 4.96 -3.06 -18.73
N GLY A 105 3.81 -2.40 -18.87
CA GLY A 105 2.53 -3.08 -19.08
C GLY A 105 1.84 -3.58 -17.80
N LYS A 106 2.37 -3.28 -16.60
CA LYS A 106 1.84 -3.74 -15.31
C LYS A 106 1.61 -2.59 -14.32
N PRO A 107 0.58 -2.66 -13.47
CA PRO A 107 0.45 -1.77 -12.32
C PRO A 107 1.54 -2.07 -11.30
N VAL A 108 2.27 -1.04 -10.87
CA VAL A 108 3.31 -1.12 -9.83
C VAL A 108 3.19 0.06 -8.88
N ILE A 109 3.65 -0.11 -7.63
CA ILE A 109 3.60 0.92 -6.60
C ILE A 109 4.78 1.87 -6.80
N ARG A 110 4.51 3.15 -7.07
CA ARG A 110 5.56 4.18 -7.18
C ARG A 110 5.78 4.97 -5.90
N HIS A 111 4.80 4.97 -5.00
CA HIS A 111 4.83 5.78 -3.78
C HIS A 111 4.01 5.11 -2.68
N LEU A 112 4.49 5.29 -1.45
CA LEU A 112 3.90 4.79 -0.22
C LEU A 112 3.87 5.91 0.81
N GLU A 113 2.74 6.04 1.49
CA GLU A 113 2.63 6.76 2.75
C GLU A 113 2.15 5.79 3.83
N TRP A 114 2.71 5.93 5.03
CA TRP A 114 2.45 5.05 6.16
C TRP A 114 1.64 5.79 7.20
N GLY A 115 0.70 5.07 7.80
CA GLY A 115 -0.17 5.57 8.83
C GLY A 115 -1.41 6.28 8.29
N ARG A 116 -2.20 6.79 9.23
CA ARG A 116 -3.38 7.59 8.95
C ARG A 116 -3.00 9.07 8.70
N PRO A 117 -3.76 9.80 7.84
CA PRO A 117 -3.63 11.25 7.73
C PRO A 117 -3.95 12.00 9.03
#